data_AF-A0A8T6A5G6-F1
#
_entry.id   AF-A0A8T6A5G6-F1
#
_cell.length_a   1.000
_cell.length_b   1.000
_cell.length_c   1.000
_cell.angle_alpha   90.00
_cell.angle_beta   90.00
_cell.angle_gamma   90.00
#
_symmetry.space_group_name_H-M   'P 1'
#
loop_
_entity.id
_entity.type
_entity.pdbx_description
1 polymer ?
#
loop_
_entity_poly.entity_id
_entity_poly.type
_entity_poly.pdbx_seq_one_letter_code
_entity_poly.pdbx_strand_id
1 'polypeptide(L)' 'MAIKKLDVVTQVCPFPLIEAKAALAEMASGDELVIEFDCTQATEAIPQWAAEEG' A
#
# COMPACT_ATOMS: atom_id res chain seq x y z
N MET A 1 -5.39 -16.30 4.90
CA MET A 1 -6.13 -15.03 4.81
C MET A 1 -5.94 -14.29 6.11
N ALA A 2 -4.82 -13.58 6.21
CA ALA A 2 -4.58 -12.55 7.19
C ALA A 2 -4.83 -11.18 6.54
N ILE A 3 -5.37 -10.24 7.32
CA ILE A 3 -5.56 -8.85 6.89
C ILE A 3 -4.46 -8.01 7.57
N LYS A 4 -3.57 -7.41 6.78
CA LYS A 4 -2.54 -6.48 7.26
C LYS A 4 -3.03 -5.05 7.01
N LYS A 5 -2.99 -4.22 8.04
CA LYS A 5 -3.34 -2.80 7.94
C LYS A 5 -2.07 -1.96 7.96
N LEU A 6 -1.96 -1.02 7.03
CA LEU A 6 -0.85 -0.08 6.91
C LEU A 6 -1.40 1.34 7.01
N ASP A 7 -0.96 2.09 8.03
CA ASP A 7 -1.34 3.49 8.23
C ASP A 7 -0.16 4.38 7.79
N VAL A 8 -0.36 5.10 6.69
CA VAL A 8 0.59 6.04 6.11
C VAL A 8 -0.03 7.42 6.00
N VAL A 9 -1.03 7.69 6.84
CA VAL A 9 -1.65 9.00 6.97
C VAL A 9 -0.59 9.99 7.45
N THR A 10 -0.61 11.22 6.93
CA THR A 10 0.39 12.29 7.11
C THR A 10 1.71 12.08 6.37
N GLN A 11 1.93 10.93 5.72
CA GLN A 11 3.11 10.74 4.91
C GLN A 11 2.95 11.39 3.53
N VAL A 12 3.95 12.17 3.14
CA VAL A 12 4.02 12.74 1.80
C VAL A 12 4.50 11.69 0.81
N CYS A 13 4.05 11.81 -0.43
CA CYS A 13 4.51 10.93 -1.48
C CYS A 13 6.02 11.16 -1.75
N PRO A 14 6.82 10.09 -1.97
CA PRO A 14 6.42 8.72 -2.35
C PRO A 14 6.35 7.68 -1.20
N PHE A 15 6.46 8.09 0.07
CA PHE A 15 6.59 7.15 1.20
C PHE A 15 5.44 6.13 1.33
N PRO A 16 4.14 6.51 1.15
CA PRO A 16 3.02 5.57 1.17
C PRO A 16 3.20 4.36 0.24
N LEU A 17 3.72 4.60 -0.98
CA LEU A 17 3.92 3.55 -1.98
C LEU A 17 5.08 2.62 -1.61
N ILE A 18 6.15 3.16 -1.04
CA ILE A 18 7.32 2.39 -0.62
C ILE A 18 6.95 1.46 0.52
N GLU A 19 6.20 1.96 1.51
CA GLU A 19 5.74 1.14 2.63
C GLU A 19 4.73 0.08 2.18
N ALA A 20 3.82 0.41 1.26
CA ALA A 20 2.90 -0.56 0.68
C ALA A 20 3.63 -1.72 -0.03
N LYS A 21 4.65 -1.41 -0.84
CA LYS A 21 5.51 -2.40 -1.50
C LYS A 21 6.25 -3.28 -0.51
N ALA A 22 6.83 -2.68 0.53
CA ALA A 22 7.54 -3.42 1.58
C ALA A 22 6.58 -4.35 2.34
N ALA A 23 5.38 -3.85 2.70
CA ALA A 23 4.38 -4.63 3.40
C ALA A 23 3.90 -5.83 2.58
N LEU A 24 3.66 -5.65 1.28
CA LEU A 24 3.24 -6.72 0.36
C LEU A 24 4.34 -7.77 0.16
N ALA A 25 5.61 -7.37 0.09
CA ALA A 25 6.74 -8.29 -0.05
C ALA A 25 6.91 -9.27 1.13
N GLU A 26 6.39 -8.90 2.31
CA GLU A 26 6.37 -9.75 3.50
C GLU A 26 5.10 -10.62 3.62
N MET A 27 4.12 -10.44 2.73
CA MET A 27 2.82 -11.12 2.80
C MET A 27 2.77 -12.37 1.93
N ALA A 28 1.93 -13.34 2.33
CA ALA A 28 1.70 -14.53 1.53
C ALA A 28 0.58 -14.29 0.50
N SER A 29 0.61 -15.02 -0.62
CA SER A 29 -0.46 -14.96 -1.61
C SER A 29 -1.81 -15.34 -0.98
N GLY A 30 -2.81 -14.48 -1.15
CA GLY A 30 -4.13 -14.64 -0.53
C GLY A 30 -4.30 -13.93 0.81
N ASP A 31 -3.29 -13.17 1.27
CA ASP A 31 -3.48 -12.18 2.34
C ASP A 31 -3.93 -10.83 1.75
N GLU A 32 -4.57 -10.01 2.57
CA GLU A 32 -5.17 -8.73 2.17
C GLU A 32 -4.45 -7.57 2.83
N LEU A 33 -4.05 -6.56 2.05
CA LEU A 33 -3.38 -5.35 2.53
C LEU A 33 -4.35 -4.17 2.46
N VAL A 34 -4.67 -3.59 3.61
CA VAL A 34 -5.52 -2.39 3.73
C VAL A 34 -4.63 -1.20 4.05
N ILE A 35 -4.64 -0.16 3.19
CA ILE A 35 -3.77 1.00 3.31
C ILE A 35 -4.61 2.25 3.58
N GLU A 36 -4.35 2.93 4.70
CA GLU A 36 -4.93 4.24 5.03
C GLU A 36 -3.95 5.34 4.64
N PHE A 37 -4.37 6.25 3.76
CA PHE A 37 -3.54 7.34 3.22
C PHE A 37 -4.36 8.63 3.04
N ASP A 38 -3.68 9.78 3.11
CA ASP A 38 -4.27 11.11 2.86
C ASP A 38 -3.51 11.91 1.77
N CYS A 39 -2.36 11.43 1.29
CA CYS A 39 -1.65 12.02 0.15
C CYS A 39 -2.51 11.90 -1.12
N THR A 40 -2.84 13.01 -1.76
CA THR A 40 -3.66 13.03 -2.99
C THR A 40 -3.07 12.16 -4.10
N GLN A 41 -1.74 12.21 -4.29
CA GLN A 41 -1.04 11.41 -5.30
C GLN A 41 -1.07 9.91 -5.03
N ALA A 42 -1.24 9.47 -3.77
CA ALA A 42 -1.33 8.06 -3.43
C ALA A 42 -2.63 7.42 -3.98
N THR A 43 -3.67 8.22 -4.23
CA THR A 43 -4.94 7.79 -4.85
C THR A 43 -4.75 7.19 -6.24
N GLU A 44 -3.71 7.61 -6.97
CA GLU A 44 -3.41 7.10 -8.31
C GLU A 44 -2.24 6.10 -8.28
N ALA A 45 -1.19 6.42 -7.53
CA ALA A 45 0.04 5.61 -7.51
C ALA A 45 -0.16 4.22 -6.86
N ILE A 46 -0.93 4.12 -5.77
CA ILE A 46 -1.16 2.83 -5.09
C ILE A 46 -2.00 1.89 -5.95
N PRO A 47 -3.17 2.30 -6.51
CA PRO A 47 -3.95 1.42 -7.37
C PRO A 47 -3.22 1.03 -8.65
N GLN A 48 -2.47 1.95 -9.26
CA GLN A 48 -1.69 1.63 -10.47
C GLN A 48 -0.62 0.57 -10.16
N TRP A 49 0.14 0.75 -9.08
CA TRP A 49 1.12 -0.25 -8.66
C TRP A 49 0.46 -1.60 -8.33
N ALA A 50 -0.66 -1.60 -7.59
CA ALA A 50 -1.38 -2.82 -7.26
C ALA A 50 -1.90 -3.55 -8.52
N ALA A 51 -2.23 -2.83 -9.60
CA ALA A 51 -2.63 -3.45 -10.86
C ALA A 51 -1.44 -4.05 -11.65
N GLU A 52 -0.24 -3.50 -11.49
CA GLU A 52 0.97 -3.96 -12.19
C GLU A 52 1.73 -5.07 -11.44
N GLU A 53 1.77 -5.01 -10.11
CA GLU A 53 2.63 -5.86 -9.28
C GLU A 53 1.94 -6.46 -8.03
N GLY A 54 0.65 -6.15 -7.80
CA GLY A 54 -0.12 -6.53 -6.60
C GLY A 54 -0.77 -7.90 -6.64
#